data_AF-A0A938SMZ6-F1
#
_entry.id   AF-A0A938SMZ6-F1
#
_cell.length_a   1.000
_cell.length_b   1.000
_cell.length_c   1.000
_cell.angle_alpha   90.00
_cell.angle_beta   90.00
_cell.angle_gamma   90.00
#
_symmetry.space_group_name_H-M   'P 1'
#
loop_
_entity.id
_entity.type
_entity.pdbx_description
1 polymer ?
#
loop_
_entity_poly.entity_id
_entity_poly.type
_entity_poly.pdbx_seq_one_letter_code
_entity_poly.pdbx_strand_id
1 'polypeptide(L)'
;MMATHECGHVCGAWLTGGRVATVVLHPLEISRTDLADNPHPLTVAWAGPVLGVTVPCLIWVVWRVARIPGAFLPRFFAGFCCVANGAYVGVGSFAKVGDAGTLLDHGSPPWVLWGFGAVTVPAGLWLWHRLGPEFGIGADGRRVRPAAAFTVLALFIVLAALAAILGR
;
A
#
# COMPACT_ATOMS: atom_id res chain seq x y z
N MET A 1 -2.22 3.97 -0.82
CA MET A 1 -1.85 2.75 -0.07
C MET A 1 -3.05 1.84 0.11
N MET A 2 -4.17 2.30 0.70
CA MET A 2 -5.39 1.47 0.82
C MET A 2 -5.81 0.85 -0.51
N ALA A 3 -5.94 1.64 -1.58
CA ALA A 3 -6.30 1.10 -2.91
C ALA A 3 -5.33 0.01 -3.43
N THR A 4 -4.02 0.17 -3.25
CA THR A 4 -3.03 -0.84 -3.67
C THR A 4 -3.05 -2.07 -2.78
N HIS A 5 -3.38 -1.91 -1.50
CA HIS A 5 -3.51 -2.99 -0.54
C HIS A 5 -4.78 -3.82 -0.81
N GLU A 6 -5.95 -3.19 -0.93
CA GLU A 6 -7.20 -3.88 -1.28
C GLU A 6 -7.13 -4.54 -2.66
N CYS A 7 -6.50 -3.88 -3.64
CA CYS A 7 -6.24 -4.49 -4.94
C CYS A 7 -5.44 -5.80 -4.80
N GLY A 8 -4.53 -5.87 -3.82
CA GLY A 8 -3.81 -7.09 -3.48
C GLY A 8 -4.73 -8.22 -3.00
N HIS A 9 -5.69 -7.93 -2.12
CA HIS A 9 -6.69 -8.93 -1.69
C HIS A 9 -7.57 -9.39 -2.85
N VAL A 10 -8.03 -8.47 -3.70
CA VAL A 10 -8.81 -8.79 -4.90
C VAL A 10 -8.04 -9.73 -5.83
N CYS A 11 -6.79 -9.38 -6.14
CA CYS A 11 -5.92 -10.23 -6.96
C CYS A 11 -5.67 -11.60 -6.29
N GLY A 12 -5.40 -11.62 -4.99
CA GLY A 12 -5.23 -12.86 -4.23
C GLY A 12 -6.47 -13.75 -4.33
N ALA A 13 -7.66 -13.18 -4.10
CA ALA A 13 -8.92 -13.89 -4.18
C ALA A 13 -9.13 -14.49 -5.57
N TRP A 14 -9.00 -13.70 -6.64
CA TRP A 14 -9.17 -14.19 -8.01
C TRP A 14 -8.19 -15.30 -8.37
N LEU A 15 -6.92 -15.16 -7.98
CA LEU A 15 -5.88 -16.17 -8.26
C LEU A 15 -6.08 -17.48 -7.49
N THR A 16 -6.74 -17.42 -6.34
CA THR A 16 -7.04 -18.60 -5.52
C THR A 16 -8.46 -19.15 -5.71
N GLY A 17 -9.22 -18.64 -6.69
CA GLY A 17 -10.59 -19.09 -6.95
C GLY A 17 -11.65 -18.57 -5.95
N GLY A 18 -11.31 -17.55 -5.17
CA GLY A 18 -12.24 -16.80 -4.34
C GLY A 18 -13.07 -15.81 -5.16
N ARG A 19 -14.18 -15.36 -4.58
CA ARG A 19 -15.11 -14.42 -5.21
C ARG A 19 -15.27 -13.17 -4.35
N VAL A 20 -14.96 -12.01 -4.93
CA VAL A 20 -15.11 -10.71 -4.28
C VAL A 20 -16.57 -10.32 -4.26
N ALA A 21 -17.11 -10.02 -3.08
CA ALA A 21 -18.47 -9.51 -2.90
C ALA A 21 -18.50 -7.99 -3.03
N THR A 22 -17.64 -7.30 -2.27
CA THR A 22 -17.53 -5.85 -2.31
C THR A 22 -16.14 -5.39 -1.91
N VAL A 23 -15.75 -4.21 -2.38
CA VAL A 23 -14.50 -3.54 -2.02
C VAL A 23 -14.85 -2.14 -1.53
N VAL A 24 -14.63 -1.89 -0.26
CA VAL A 24 -14.91 -0.59 0.36
C VAL A 24 -13.61 0.21 0.43
N LEU A 25 -13.53 1.26 -0.38
CA LEU A 25 -12.43 2.22 -0.39
C LEU A 25 -12.96 3.58 0.06
N HIS A 26 -13.32 3.72 1.33
CA HIS A 26 -13.85 4.97 1.87
C HIS A 26 -12.81 5.66 2.78
N PRO A 27 -12.45 6.94 2.55
CA PRO A 27 -11.42 7.62 3.35
C PRO A 27 -11.74 7.78 4.84
N LEU A 28 -13.03 7.71 5.20
CA LEU A 28 -13.50 7.83 6.59
C LEU A 28 -13.86 6.48 7.22
N GLU A 29 -13.69 5.37 6.50
CA GLU A 29 -13.88 4.03 7.04
C GLU A 29 -12.60 3.21 6.88
N ILE A 30 -12.54 2.07 7.57
CA ILE A 30 -11.49 1.10 7.36
C ILE A 30 -11.71 0.44 5.99
N SER A 31 -10.72 0.54 5.11
CA SER A 31 -10.79 -0.15 3.82
C SER A 31 -10.89 -1.65 4.04
N ARG A 32 -11.72 -2.32 3.23
CA ARG A 32 -11.88 -3.77 3.31
C ARG A 32 -12.31 -4.36 1.97
N THR A 33 -11.89 -5.60 1.76
CA THR A 33 -12.34 -6.44 0.66
C THR A 33 -13.15 -7.59 1.25
N ASP A 34 -14.47 -7.52 1.09
CA ASP A 34 -15.38 -8.56 1.56
C ASP A 34 -15.48 -9.64 0.47
N LEU A 35 -15.22 -10.89 0.84
CA LEU A 35 -15.30 -12.03 -0.07
C LEU A 35 -16.59 -12.82 0.16
N ALA A 36 -17.30 -13.12 -0.93
CA ALA A 36 -18.45 -14.02 -0.90
C ALA A 36 -18.00 -15.47 -0.67
N ASP A 37 -16.86 -15.84 -1.26
CA ASP A 37 -16.24 -17.15 -1.14
C ASP A 37 -14.72 -16.98 -1.01
N ASN A 38 -14.12 -17.60 0.01
CA ASN A 38 -12.68 -17.49 0.27
C ASN A 38 -12.07 -18.86 0.61
N PRO A 39 -11.68 -19.66 -0.39
CA PRO A 39 -11.09 -20.98 -0.17
C PRO A 39 -9.68 -20.92 0.44
N HIS A 40 -8.98 -19.79 0.30
CA HIS A 40 -7.58 -19.63 0.72
C HIS A 40 -7.36 -18.32 1.51
N PRO A 41 -7.98 -18.18 2.69
CA PRO A 41 -7.99 -16.94 3.47
C PRO A 41 -6.60 -16.43 3.85
N LEU A 42 -5.68 -17.34 4.16
CA LEU A 42 -4.29 -16.99 4.47
C LEU A 42 -3.59 -16.33 3.27
N THR A 43 -3.77 -16.89 2.07
CA THR A 43 -3.15 -16.37 0.84
C THR A 43 -3.72 -15.01 0.49
N VAL A 44 -5.05 -14.86 0.54
CA VAL A 44 -5.72 -13.59 0.28
C VAL A 44 -5.26 -12.52 1.26
N ALA A 45 -5.24 -12.83 2.56
CA ALA A 45 -4.83 -11.90 3.60
C ALA A 45 -3.37 -11.46 3.45
N TRP A 46 -2.47 -12.33 2.99
CA TRP A 46 -1.08 -11.94 2.67
C TRP A 46 -0.98 -11.14 1.37
N ALA A 47 -1.84 -11.43 0.38
CA ALA A 47 -1.77 -10.78 -0.93
C ALA A 47 -1.96 -9.25 -0.83
N GLY A 48 -2.81 -8.78 0.10
CA GLY A 48 -3.01 -7.35 0.36
C GLY A 48 -1.71 -6.60 0.69
N PRO A 49 -1.05 -6.88 1.81
CA PRO A 49 0.20 -6.22 2.20
C PRO A 49 1.37 -6.54 1.26
N VAL A 50 1.47 -7.77 0.73
CA VAL A 50 2.58 -8.14 -0.17
C VAL A 50 2.49 -7.36 -1.49
N LEU A 51 1.34 -7.36 -2.15
CA LEU A 51 1.15 -6.60 -3.40
C LEU A 51 1.11 -5.09 -3.13
N GLY A 52 0.54 -4.69 -2.00
CA GLY A 52 0.53 -3.31 -1.53
C GLY A 52 1.92 -2.69 -1.36
N VAL A 53 2.95 -3.51 -1.12
CA VAL A 53 4.36 -3.08 -1.06
C VAL A 53 5.09 -3.28 -2.38
N THR A 54 4.98 -4.48 -2.97
CA THR A 54 5.77 -4.85 -4.16
C THR A 54 5.39 -4.06 -5.40
N VAL A 55 4.09 -3.84 -5.66
CA VAL A 55 3.64 -3.12 -6.86
C VAL A 55 4.13 -1.67 -6.87
N PRO A 56 3.96 -0.85 -5.81
CA PRO A 56 4.53 0.50 -5.77
C PRO A 56 6.07 0.53 -5.94
N CYS A 57 6.78 -0.41 -5.34
CA CYS A 57 8.23 -0.52 -5.48
C CYS A 57 8.65 -0.82 -6.93
N LEU A 58 7.96 -1.76 -7.59
CA LEU A 58 8.20 -2.08 -9.00
C LEU A 58 7.89 -0.88 -9.91
N ILE A 59 6.78 -0.17 -9.68
CA ILE A 59 6.45 1.05 -10.41
C ILE A 59 7.59 2.07 -10.27
N TRP A 60 8.09 2.28 -9.06
CA TRP A 60 9.22 3.18 -8.83
C TRP A 60 10.49 2.73 -9.58
N VAL A 61 10.84 1.44 -9.51
CA VAL A 61 12.01 0.88 -10.21
C VAL A 61 11.89 1.11 -11.71
N VAL A 62 10.74 0.78 -12.31
CA VAL A 62 10.46 1.02 -13.73
C VAL A 62 10.60 2.51 -14.07
N TRP A 63 10.01 3.40 -13.26
CA TRP A 63 10.08 4.85 -13.46
C TRP A 63 11.53 5.35 -13.47
N ARG A 64 12.35 4.82 -12.55
CA ARG A 64 13.76 5.15 -12.41
C ARG A 64 14.58 4.64 -13.59
N VAL A 65 14.41 3.38 -13.98
CA VAL A 65 15.16 2.75 -15.09
C VAL A 65 14.81 3.41 -16.41
N ALA A 66 13.52 3.71 -16.63
CA ALA A 66 13.05 4.43 -17.82
C ALA A 66 13.40 5.93 -17.81
N ARG A 67 14.05 6.44 -16.75
CA ARG A 67 14.46 7.84 -16.58
C ARG A 67 13.29 8.84 -16.74
N ILE A 68 12.10 8.44 -16.36
CA ILE A 68 10.92 9.30 -16.46
C ILE A 68 11.04 10.42 -15.41
N PRO A 69 10.81 11.69 -15.77
CA PRO A 69 10.88 12.79 -14.82
C PRO A 69 9.87 12.60 -13.68
N GLY A 70 10.20 13.15 -12.51
CA GLY A 70 9.30 13.07 -11.35
C GLY A 70 9.35 11.74 -10.59
N ALA A 71 10.36 10.89 -10.82
CA ALA A 71 10.54 9.60 -10.13
C ALA A 71 10.53 9.69 -8.58
N PHE A 72 10.70 10.88 -8.00
CA PHE A 72 10.58 11.12 -6.57
C PHE A 72 9.16 10.88 -6.02
N LEU A 73 8.11 11.08 -6.83
CA LEU A 73 6.72 10.82 -6.43
C LEU A 73 6.43 9.32 -6.24
N PRO A 74 6.65 8.43 -7.23
CA PRO A 74 6.47 7.00 -7.02
C PRO A 74 7.45 6.45 -5.98
N ARG A 75 8.66 7.03 -5.83
CA ARG A 75 9.58 6.68 -4.74
C ARG A 75 8.98 6.98 -3.37
N PHE A 76 8.42 8.18 -3.20
CA PHE A 76 7.76 8.58 -1.97
C PHE A 76 6.58 7.66 -1.66
N PHE A 77 5.73 7.40 -2.65
CA PHE A 77 4.57 6.53 -2.49
C PHE A 77 4.97 5.09 -2.16
N ALA A 78 6.00 4.53 -2.81
CA ALA A 78 6.54 3.21 -2.49
C ALA A 78 7.06 3.14 -1.05
N GLY A 79 7.81 4.16 -0.62
CA GLY A 79 8.28 4.27 0.77
C GLY A 79 7.12 4.31 1.77
N PHE A 80 6.08 5.09 1.48
CA PHE A 80 4.86 5.15 2.30
C PHE A 80 4.17 3.80 2.39
N CYS A 81 3.98 3.11 1.27
CA CYS A 81 3.36 1.79 1.24
C CYS A 81 4.18 0.75 2.03
N CYS A 82 5.51 0.78 1.94
CA CYS A 82 6.37 -0.09 2.74
C CYS A 82 6.18 0.14 4.25
N VAL A 83 6.27 1.40 4.70
CA VAL A 83 6.12 1.74 6.13
C VAL A 83 4.71 1.41 6.62
N ALA A 84 3.68 1.82 5.89
CA ALA A 84 2.29 1.65 6.30
C ALA A 84 1.90 0.17 6.38
N ASN A 85 2.16 -0.63 5.34
CA ASN A 85 1.85 -2.07 5.36
C ASN A 85 2.68 -2.81 6.42
N GLY A 86 3.98 -2.47 6.51
CA GLY A 86 4.89 -3.08 7.47
C GLY A 86 4.49 -2.83 8.92
N ALA A 87 4.17 -1.58 9.26
CA ALA A 87 3.70 -1.21 10.58
C ALA A 87 2.31 -1.82 10.87
N TYR A 88 1.40 -1.79 9.90
CA TYR A 88 0.06 -2.35 10.03
C TYR A 88 0.09 -3.84 10.35
N VAL A 89 0.79 -4.66 9.54
CA VAL A 89 0.88 -6.11 9.77
C VAL A 89 1.75 -6.44 10.98
N GLY A 90 2.92 -5.81 11.10
CA GLY A 90 3.88 -6.08 12.15
C GLY A 90 3.35 -5.72 13.54
N VAL A 91 2.88 -4.49 13.72
CA VAL A 91 2.37 -4.01 15.02
C VAL A 91 0.93 -4.49 15.25
N GLY A 92 0.11 -4.57 14.21
CA GLY A 92 -1.28 -5.08 14.31
C GLY A 92 -1.35 -6.53 14.80
N SER A 93 -0.27 -7.30 14.64
CA SER A 93 -0.17 -8.68 15.15
C SER A 93 -0.33 -8.80 16.67
N PHE A 94 0.09 -7.78 17.45
CA PHE A 94 -0.01 -7.82 18.92
C PHE A 94 -1.46 -7.76 19.42
N ALA A 95 -2.33 -7.07 18.68
CA ALA A 95 -3.73 -6.88 19.02
C ALA A 95 -4.68 -7.66 18.09
N LYS A 96 -4.14 -8.50 17.20
CA LYS A 96 -4.91 -9.25 16.18
C LYS A 96 -5.87 -8.37 15.37
N VAL A 97 -5.42 -7.18 14.96
CA VAL A 97 -6.28 -6.21 14.25
C VAL A 97 -6.24 -6.45 12.74
N GLY A 98 -7.41 -6.41 12.11
CA GLY A 98 -7.55 -6.49 10.65
C GLY A 98 -6.86 -7.72 10.06
N ASP A 99 -6.07 -7.50 9.01
CA ASP A 99 -5.34 -8.58 8.32
C ASP A 99 -4.44 -9.36 9.24
N ALA A 100 -3.76 -8.70 10.18
CA ALA A 100 -2.88 -9.39 11.11
C ALA A 100 -3.64 -10.40 11.98
N GLY A 101 -4.88 -10.08 12.37
CA GLY A 101 -5.78 -11.03 13.03
C GLY A 101 -6.10 -12.22 12.12
N THR A 102 -6.59 -11.95 10.91
CA THR A 102 -6.91 -12.98 9.91
C THR A 102 -5.72 -13.89 9.62
N LEU A 103 -4.53 -13.33 9.45
CA LEU A 103 -3.29 -14.07 9.21
C LEU A 103 -2.96 -15.01 10.36
N LEU A 104 -3.03 -14.53 11.60
CA LEU A 104 -2.75 -15.33 12.79
C LEU A 104 -3.80 -16.44 12.99
N ASP A 105 -5.08 -16.12 12.79
CA ASP A 105 -6.17 -17.07 12.97
C ASP A 105 -6.17 -18.19 11.92
N HIS A 106 -5.61 -17.92 10.73
CA HIS A 106 -5.43 -18.90 9.66
C HIS A 106 -4.01 -19.52 9.61
N GLY A 107 -3.26 -19.40 10.71
CA GLY A 107 -2.04 -20.18 10.94
C GLY A 107 -0.72 -19.52 10.51
N SER A 108 -0.72 -18.23 10.17
CA SER A 108 0.55 -17.51 9.96
C SER A 108 1.29 -17.36 11.29
N PRO A 109 2.56 -17.76 11.39
CA PRO A 109 3.32 -17.57 12.63
C PRO A 109 3.56 -16.08 12.93
N PRO A 110 3.40 -15.60 14.18
CA PRO A 110 3.59 -14.19 14.54
C PRO A 110 4.95 -13.60 14.11
N TRP A 111 6.01 -14.40 14.18
CA TRP A 111 7.36 -13.97 13.79
C TRP A 111 7.48 -13.64 12.30
N VAL A 112 6.65 -14.22 11.43
CA VAL A 112 6.62 -13.88 10.00
C VAL A 112 6.06 -12.46 9.83
N LEU A 113 5.02 -12.10 10.58
CA LEU A 113 4.42 -10.77 10.55
C LEU A 113 5.41 -9.72 11.08
N TRP A 114 6.12 -10.04 12.18
CA TRP A 114 7.18 -9.18 12.70
C TRP A 114 8.33 -9.04 11.71
N GLY A 115 8.75 -10.15 11.07
CA GLY A 115 9.78 -10.14 10.05
C GLY A 115 9.40 -9.27 8.85
N PHE A 116 8.15 -9.38 8.39
CA PHE A 116 7.61 -8.52 7.32
C PHE A 116 7.72 -7.05 7.71
N GLY A 117 7.27 -6.66 8.91
CA GLY A 117 7.39 -5.29 9.41
C GLY A 117 8.83 -4.82 9.57
N ALA A 118 9.70 -5.67 10.15
CA ALA A 118 11.11 -5.37 10.39
C ALA A 118 11.92 -5.18 9.10
N VAL A 119 11.48 -5.76 7.98
CA VAL A 119 12.10 -5.55 6.66
C VAL A 119 11.48 -4.35 5.94
N THR A 120 10.16 -4.29 5.86
CA THR A 120 9.46 -3.29 5.03
C THR A 120 9.52 -1.89 5.63
N VAL A 121 9.44 -1.73 6.95
CA VAL A 121 9.52 -0.39 7.58
C VAL A 121 10.88 0.26 7.34
N PRO A 122 12.03 -0.37 7.63
CA PRO A 122 13.34 0.21 7.32
C PRO A 122 13.55 0.44 5.82
N ALA A 123 13.10 -0.48 4.97
CA ALA A 123 13.18 -0.30 3.52
C ALA A 123 12.39 0.94 3.05
N GLY A 124 11.20 1.18 3.61
CA GLY A 124 10.40 2.36 3.31
C GLY A 124 11.05 3.66 3.78
N LEU A 125 11.62 3.67 4.98
CA LEU A 125 12.38 4.82 5.50
C LEU A 125 13.63 5.08 4.66
N TRP A 126 14.32 4.04 4.20
CA TRP A 126 15.44 4.16 3.27
C TRP A 126 15.01 4.73 1.91
N LEU A 127 13.84 4.31 1.39
CA LEU A 127 13.28 4.91 0.17
C LEU A 127 12.97 6.39 0.35
N TRP A 128 12.58 6.86 1.53
CA TRP A 128 12.39 8.27 1.82
C TRP A 128 13.67 9.07 2.04
N HIS A 129 14.79 8.40 2.30
CA HIS A 129 16.06 9.07 2.55
C HIS A 129 16.43 10.03 1.40
N ARG A 130 16.72 11.30 1.75
CA ARG A 130 17.06 12.41 0.82
C ARG A 130 15.95 12.83 -0.14
N LEU A 131 14.68 12.55 0.14
CA LEU A 131 13.56 13.09 -0.65
C LEU A 131 13.15 14.52 -0.26
N GLY A 132 13.50 14.99 0.94
CA GLY A 132 13.11 16.31 1.47
C GLY A 132 13.30 17.48 0.49
N PRO A 133 14.49 17.63 -0.16
CA PRO A 133 14.72 18.69 -1.12
C PRO A 133 13.72 18.75 -2.29
N GLU A 134 13.24 17.61 -2.78
CA GLU A 134 12.28 17.56 -3.90
C GLU A 134 10.88 18.07 -3.52
N PHE A 135 10.57 18.09 -2.22
CA PHE A 135 9.34 18.62 -1.65
C PHE A 135 9.51 20.04 -1.07
N GLY A 136 10.68 20.67 -1.27
CA GLY A 136 10.98 21.99 -0.71
C GLY A 136 11.23 21.99 0.80
N ILE A 137 11.55 20.84 1.39
CA ILE A 137 11.80 20.68 2.83
C ILE A 137 13.31 20.64 3.10
N GLY A 138 13.77 21.37 4.12
CA GLY A 138 15.16 21.41 4.58
C GLY A 138 15.97 22.56 3.98
N ALA A 139 17.23 22.69 4.42
CA ALA A 139 18.12 23.78 4.00
C ALA A 139 18.37 23.81 2.48
N ASP A 140 18.37 22.65 1.83
CA ASP A 140 18.54 22.49 0.38
C ASP A 140 17.20 22.38 -0.39
N GLY A 141 16.11 22.88 0.21
CA GLY A 141 14.76 22.80 -0.36
C GLY A 141 14.69 23.37 -1.78
N ARG A 142 14.30 22.55 -2.75
CA ARG A 142 14.05 23.00 -4.13
C ARG A 142 12.63 23.52 -4.25
N ARG A 143 12.42 24.47 -5.18
CA ARG A 143 11.08 24.94 -5.51
C ARG A 143 10.23 23.77 -6.04
N VAL A 144 9.11 23.50 -5.38
CA VAL A 144 8.17 22.45 -5.80
C VAL A 144 7.68 22.76 -7.21
N ARG A 145 7.82 21.79 -8.10
CA ARG A 145 7.37 21.92 -9.49
C ARG A 145 5.84 21.95 -9.52
N PRO A 146 5.18 22.97 -10.10
CA PRO A 146 3.72 23.04 -10.16
C PRO A 146 3.10 21.80 -10.80
N ALA A 147 3.72 21.26 -11.85
CA ALA A 147 3.27 20.03 -12.49
C ALA A 147 3.15 18.86 -11.52
N ALA A 148 4.11 18.67 -10.60
CA ALA A 148 4.05 17.60 -9.61
C ALA A 148 2.88 17.80 -8.62
N ALA A 149 2.64 19.04 -8.17
CA ALA A 149 1.51 19.36 -7.30
C ALA A 149 0.17 19.09 -8.00
N PHE A 150 0.01 19.53 -9.26
CA PHE A 150 -1.19 19.26 -10.05
C PHE A 150 -1.38 17.77 -10.35
N THR A 151 -0.31 17.02 -10.61
CA THR A 151 -0.40 15.55 -10.78
C THR A 151 -0.90 14.88 -9.51
N VAL A 152 -0.35 15.22 -8.34
CA VAL A 152 -0.80 14.66 -7.05
C VAL A 152 -2.26 15.02 -6.78
N LEU A 153 -2.64 16.28 -7.02
CA LEU A 153 -4.02 16.75 -6.85
C LEU A 153 -4.99 16.00 -7.80
N ALA A 154 -4.62 15.86 -9.07
CA ALA A 154 -5.43 15.13 -10.05
C ALA A 154 -5.60 13.65 -9.65
N LEU A 155 -4.51 12.98 -9.24
CA LEU A 155 -4.57 11.60 -8.76
C LEU A 155 -5.45 11.47 -7.51
N PHE A 156 -5.36 12.43 -6.59
CA PHE A 156 -6.23 12.47 -5.41
C PHE A 156 -7.70 12.62 -5.79
N ILE A 157 -8.04 13.55 -6.70
CA ILE A 157 -9.41 13.77 -7.18
C ILE A 157 -9.94 12.50 -7.86
N VAL A 158 -9.15 11.88 -8.73
CA VAL A 158 -9.54 10.63 -9.42
C VAL A 158 -9.79 9.53 -8.40
N LEU A 159 -8.90 9.34 -7.41
CA LEU A 159 -9.09 8.34 -6.37
C LEU A 159 -10.32 8.62 -5.50
N ALA A 160 -10.57 9.88 -5.13
CA ALA A 160 -11.74 10.27 -4.36
C ALA A 160 -13.05 10.07 -5.16
N ALA A 161 -13.04 10.37 -6.46
CA ALA A 161 -14.18 10.15 -7.34
C ALA A 161 -14.46 8.65 -7.50
N LEU A 162 -13.42 7.84 -7.74
CA LEU A 162 -13.55 6.38 -7.81
C LEU A 162 -14.09 5.81 -6.50
N ALA A 163 -13.57 6.26 -5.35
CA ALA A 163 -14.07 5.90 -4.03
C ALA A 163 -15.56 6.24 -3.86
N ALA A 164 -15.99 7.44 -4.29
CA ALA A 164 -17.39 7.87 -4.17
C ALA A 164 -18.35 7.13 -5.11
N ILE A 165 -17.86 6.67 -6.27
CA ILE A 165 -18.65 5.93 -7.27
C ILE A 165 -18.73 4.44 -6.90
N LEU A 166 -17.60 3.84 -6.51
CA LEU A 166 -17.47 2.40 -6.25
C LEU A 166 -17.78 2.02 -4.79
N GLY A 167 -17.72 2.97 -3.86
CA GLY A 167 -18.01 2.78 -2.44
C GLY A 167 -19.50 2.87 -2.09
N ARG A 168 -20.40 2.64 -3.07
CA ARG A 168 -21.85 2.51 -2.87
C ARG A 168 -22.27 1.07 -3.15
#